data_AF-A0A844IAH9-F1
#
_entry.id   AF-A0A844IAH9-F1
#
_cell.length_a   1.000
_cell.length_b   1.000
_cell.length_c   1.000
_cell.angle_alpha   90.00
_cell.angle_beta   90.00
_cell.angle_gamma   90.00
#
_symmetry.space_group_name_H-M   'P 1'
#
loop_
_entity.id
_entity.type
_entity.pdbx_description
1 polymer ?
#
loop_
_entity_poly.entity_id
_entity_poly.type
_entity_poly.pdbx_seq_one_letter_code
_entity_poly.pdbx_strand_id
1 'polypeptide(L)' 'MVYSNGIEVDYFVVFTVFRESKKLRLHVESAYPKYDGIGKIKKVRFFVIAKTLLNNKKLPSP' A
#
# COMPACT_ATOMS: atom_id res chain seq x y z
N MET A 1 -14.97 -5.70 0.41
CA MET A 1 -16.10 -4.80 0.74
C MET A 1 -16.80 -4.46 -0.56
N VAL A 2 -18.12 -4.67 -0.64
CA VAL A 2 -18.91 -4.38 -1.83
C VAL A 2 -19.17 -2.88 -1.86
N TYR A 3 -18.75 -2.20 -2.93
CA TYR A 3 -19.15 -0.82 -3.18
C TYR A 3 -20.64 -0.77 -3.55
N SER A 4 -21.31 0.34 -3.30
CA SER A 4 -22.77 0.55 -3.43
C SER A 4 -23.35 0.27 -4.84
N ASN A 5 -22.51 -0.04 -5.81
CA ASN A 5 -22.79 -0.44 -7.19
C ASN A 5 -22.65 -1.96 -7.46
N GLY A 6 -22.45 -2.80 -6.43
CA GLY A 6 -22.38 -4.26 -6.57
C GLY A 6 -21.06 -4.79 -7.15
N ILE A 7 -20.04 -3.93 -7.28
CA ILE A 7 -18.74 -4.31 -7.81
C ILE A 7 -17.89 -4.87 -6.66
N GLU A 8 -17.53 -6.15 -6.77
CA GLU A 8 -16.54 -6.78 -5.91
C GLU A 8 -15.14 -6.27 -6.30
N VAL A 9 -14.40 -5.77 -5.31
CA VAL A 9 -13.04 -5.28 -5.50
C VAL A 9 -12.13 -6.04 -4.54
N ASP A 10 -11.20 -6.80 -5.12
CA ASP A 10 -10.12 -7.44 -4.39
C ASP A 10 -9.14 -6.38 -3.87
N TYR A 11 -8.58 -6.58 -2.69
CA TYR A 11 -7.57 -5.68 -2.10
C TYR A 11 -6.30 -6.44 -1.73
N PHE A 12 -5.15 -5.88 -2.07
CA PHE A 12 -3.87 -6.22 -1.45
C PHE A 12 -3.71 -5.46 -0.15
N VAL A 13 -3.68 -6.19 0.97
CA VAL A 13 -3.49 -5.62 2.31
C VAL A 13 -2.06 -5.87 2.77
N VAL A 14 -1.33 -4.79 3.05
CA VAL A 14 -0.02 -4.85 3.69
C VAL A 14 -0.21 -4.66 5.18
N PHE A 15 0.26 -5.62 5.97
CA PHE A 15 0.13 -5.59 7.42
C PHE A 15 1.39 -6.12 8.09
N THR A 16 1.58 -5.69 9.33
CA THR A 16 2.58 -6.26 10.24
C THR A 16 1.88 -6.98 11.38
N VAL A 17 2.56 -7.99 11.91
CA VAL A 17 2.07 -8.79 13.03
C VAL A 17 2.98 -8.53 14.23
N PHE A 18 2.36 -8.24 15.38
CA PHE A 18 3.10 -8.00 16.61
C PHE A 18 2.32 -8.53 17.81
N ARG A 19 3.03 -8.79 18.91
CA ARG A 19 2.44 -9.28 20.15
C ARG A 19 2.28 -8.13 21.13
N GLU A 20 1.09 -7.94 21.65
CA GLU A 20 0.78 -6.94 22.67
C GLU A 20 -0.12 -7.56 23.74
N SER A 21 0.23 -7.39 25.02
CA SER A 21 -0.52 -7.94 26.16
C SER A 21 -0.79 -9.44 26.04
N LYS A 22 0.22 -10.21 25.61
CA LYS A 22 0.17 -11.66 25.33
C LYS A 22 -0.77 -12.08 24.19
N LYS A 23 -1.44 -11.14 23.50
CA LYS A 23 -2.30 -11.40 22.34
C LYS A 23 -1.59 -11.03 21.03
N LEU A 24 -1.92 -11.73 19.95
CA LEU A 24 -1.43 -11.42 18.61
C LEU A 24 -2.30 -10.31 17.99
N ARG A 25 -1.66 -9.33 17.36
CA ARG A 25 -2.34 -8.21 16.71
C ARG A 25 -1.85 -8.02 15.28
N LEU A 26 -2.77 -7.59 14.43
CA LEU A 26 -2.49 -7.18 13.05
C LEU A 26 -2.56 -5.65 12.99
N HIS A 27 -1.48 -5.01 12.55
CA HIS A 27 -1.49 -3.60 12.18
C HIS A 27 -1.55 -3.51 10.66
N VAL A 28 -2.69 -3.07 10.13
CA VAL A 28 -2.83 -2.82 8.69
C VAL A 28 -2.10 -1.52 8.37
N GLU A 29 -1.05 -1.60 7.55
CA GLU A 29 -0.23 -0.46 7.15
C GLU A 29 -0.80 0.23 5.92
N SER A 30 -1.33 -0.56 4.97
CA SER A 30 -1.98 -0.03 3.76
C SER A 30 -2.86 -1.08 3.09
N ALA A 31 -3.82 -0.63 2.29
CA ALA A 31 -4.68 -1.47 1.47
C ALA A 31 -4.83 -0.86 0.07
N TYR A 32 -4.55 -1.65 -0.97
CA TYR A 32 -4.60 -1.21 -2.35
C TYR A 32 -5.58 -2.08 -3.15
N PRO A 33 -6.48 -1.49 -3.93
CA PRO A 33 -7.35 -2.26 -4.80
C PRO A 33 -6.50 -3.00 -5.84
N LYS A 34 -6.83 -4.27 -6.05
CA LYS A 34 -6.23 -5.13 -7.06
C LYS A 34 -6.93 -4.81 -8.38
N TYR A 35 -6.26 -4.01 -9.21
CA TYR A 35 -6.70 -3.72 -10.56
C TYR A 35 -5.97 -4.65 -11.54
N ASP A 36 -6.69 -5.22 -12.51
CA ASP A 36 -6.07 -5.88 -13.64
C ASP A 36 -5.31 -4.82 -14.48
N GLY A 37 -4.02 -5.06 -14.72
CA GLY A 37 -3.18 -4.20 -15.57
C GLY A 37 -2.12 -3.36 -14.85
N ILE A 38 -2.07 -3.36 -13.51
CA ILE A 38 -0.91 -2.80 -12.82
C ILE A 38 0.20 -3.86 -12.90
N GLY A 39 1.27 -3.55 -13.64
CA GLY A 39 2.47 -4.40 -13.70
C GLY A 39 3.14 -4.57 -12.33
N LYS A 40 4.39 -5.02 -12.28
CA LYS A 40 5.14 -5.10 -11.00
C LYS A 40 5.20 -3.71 -10.35
N ILE A 41 4.35 -3.45 -9.36
CA ILE A 41 4.39 -2.22 -8.55
C ILE A 41 5.77 -2.17 -7.88
N LYS A 42 6.65 -1.31 -8.39
CA LYS A 42 7.97 -1.12 -7.79
C LYS A 42 7.77 -0.36 -6.49
N LYS A 43 7.84 -1.07 -5.37
CA LYS A 43 7.74 -0.46 -4.02
C LYS A 43 8.82 0.61 -3.86
N VAL A 44 8.42 1.88 -3.82
CA VAL A 44 9.31 3.01 -3.49
C VAL A 44 9.00 3.45 -2.06
N ARG A 45 10.04 3.60 -1.23
CA ARG A 45 9.87 4.05 0.17
C ARG A 45 9.57 5.55 0.21
N PHE A 46 8.71 5.99 1.12
CA PHE A 46 8.37 7.41 1.33
C PHE A 46 9.62 8.31 1.44
N PHE A 47 10.59 7.95 2.27
CA PHE A 47 11.82 8.74 2.43
C PHE A 47 12.67 8.84 1.15
N VAL A 48 12.59 7.85 0.26
CA VAL A 48 13.26 7.90 -1.05
C VAL A 48 12.58 8.93 -1.93
N ILE A 49 11.25 8.98 -1.93
CA ILE A 49 10.47 10.01 -2.64
C ILE A 49 10.80 11.39 -2.08
N ALA A 50 10.72 11.58 -0.75
CA ALA A 50 11.00 12.85 -0.10
C ALA A 50 12.41 13.37 -0.41
N LYS A 51 13.43 12.51 -0.31
CA LYS A 51 14.82 12.87 -0.67
C LYS A 51 14.96 13.24 -2.14
N THR A 52 14.25 12.57 -3.04
CA THR A 52 14.30 12.81 -4.49
C THR A 52 13.65 14.16 -4.84
N LEU A 53 12.48 14.44 -4.27
CA LEU A 53 11.78 15.71 -4.41
C LEU A 53 12.58 16.88 -3.85
N LEU A 54 13.21 16.71 -2.68
CA LEU A 54 14.08 17.73 -2.08
C LEU A 54 15.24 18.14 -3.01
N ASN A 55 15.70 17.22 -3.86
CA ASN A 55 16.74 17.47 -4.87
C ASN A 55 16.17 17.93 -6.23
N ASN A 56 14.93 18.43 -6.27
CA ASN A 56 14.21 18.86 -7.48
C ASN A 56 14.09 17.78 -8.58
N LYS A 57 14.11 16.50 -8.21
CA LYS A 57 13.88 15.41 -9.16
C LYS A 57 12.39 15.07 -9.26
N LYS A 58 11.96 14.64 -10.44
CA LYS A 58 10.57 14.25 -10.71
C LYS A 58 10.17 12.99 -9.94
N LEU A 59 8.87 12.86 -9.65
CA LEU A 59 8.29 11.66 -9.07
C LEU A 59 8.54 10.46 -10.00
N PRO A 60 8.79 9.26 -9.44
CA PRO A 60 8.82 8.05 -10.24
C PRO A 60 7.44 7.81 -10.85
N SER A 61 7.40 7.52 -12.15
CA SER A 61 6.18 7.07 -12.81
C SER A 61 5.83 5.64 -12.35
N PRO A 62 4.54 5.34 -12.11
CA PRO A 62 4.08 4.01 -11.73
C PRO A 62 4.36 2.96 -12.80
#